data_AF-A0A932BD92-F1
#
_entry.id   AF-A0A932BD92-F1
#
_cell.length_a   1.000
_cell.length_b   1.000
_cell.length_c   1.000
_cell.angle_alpha   90.00
_cell.angle_beta   90.00
_cell.angle_gamma   90.00
#
_symmetry.space_group_name_H-M   'P 1'
#
loop_
_entity.id
_entity.type
_entity.pdbx_description
1 polymer ?
#
loop_
_entity_poly.entity_id
_entity_poly.type
_entity_poly.pdbx_seq_one_letter_code
_entity_poly.pdbx_strand_id
1 'polypeptide(L)'
;MHEQELEKIIGTLREMEGRFEQSTTATASHLNSADRASFKRLMLEAKGILGAALGLNDFGVPLLLMTNLPGYGVLNPPSIEQLHEAIGLIEGGLNQVRRKISQVGKPNGAPSKAAYVDPTRILQLRSIKSHQWDLKRLVRLLEELNSAHEHELHMASAMLVRAVVDHVPPIFNAKNFSEVANNYPAPRSFSDQMRQLDTSLRKIADMHLHQPVRKAEALPLAPQVDFRGALDVLLSEVVRLLQ
;
A
#
# COMPACT_ATOMS: atom_id res chain seq x y z
N MET A 1 16.36 11.53 2.98
CA MET A 1 15.79 12.21 1.80
C MET A 1 14.46 12.87 2.16
N HIS A 2 13.41 12.10 2.49
CA HIS A 2 12.09 12.66 2.82
C HIS A 2 12.06 13.67 3.97
N GLU A 3 12.88 13.48 5.02
CA GLU A 3 12.97 14.42 6.15
C GLU A 3 13.40 15.83 5.71
N GLN A 4 14.53 15.93 5.00
CA GLN A 4 15.08 17.19 4.52
C GLN A 4 14.14 17.91 3.54
N GLU A 5 13.41 17.16 2.72
CA GLU A 5 12.41 17.74 1.81
C GLU A 5 11.23 18.36 2.57
N LEU A 6 10.73 17.67 3.61
CA LEU A 6 9.65 18.20 4.45
C LEU A 6 10.12 19.43 5.25
N GLU A 7 11.34 19.41 5.79
CA GLU A 7 11.94 20.58 6.46
C GLU A 7 12.03 21.78 5.52
N LYS A 8 12.45 21.56 4.27
CA LYS A 8 12.50 22.61 3.25
C LYS A 8 11.12 23.16 2.94
N ILE A 9 10.10 22.30 2.81
CA ILE A 9 8.72 22.71 2.61
C ILE A 9 8.24 23.59 3.76
N ILE A 10 8.48 23.17 5.01
CA ILE A 10 8.12 23.94 6.21
C ILE A 10 8.82 25.31 6.20
N GLY A 11 10.12 25.35 5.87
CA GLY A 11 10.87 26.60 5.74
C GLY A 11 10.25 27.57 4.72
N THR A 12 9.94 27.08 3.52
CA THR A 12 9.30 27.89 2.47
C THR A 12 7.90 28.37 2.87
N LEU A 13 7.12 27.57 3.61
CA LEU A 13 5.82 27.99 4.12
C LEU A 13 5.95 29.08 5.19
N ARG A 14 6.92 28.99 6.10
CA ARG A 14 7.18 30.03 7.10
C ARG A 14 7.60 31.35 6.44
N GLU A 15 8.37 31.31 5.36
CA GLU A 15 8.71 32.49 4.56
C GLU A 15 7.49 33.12 3.85
N MET A 16 6.38 32.40 3.67
CA MET A 16 5.12 32.97 3.14
C MET A 16 4.40 33.85 4.16
N GLU A 17 4.66 33.70 5.45
CA GLU A 17 3.97 34.46 6.51
C GLU A 17 4.17 35.98 6.34
N GLY A 18 5.39 36.41 6.02
CA GLY A 18 5.71 37.81 5.76
C GLY A 18 5.24 38.35 4.40
N ARG A 19 4.56 37.53 3.58
CA ARG A 19 4.12 37.87 2.21
C ARG A 19 2.61 37.98 2.07
N PHE A 20 1.88 37.96 3.20
CA PHE A 20 0.47 38.29 3.21
C PHE A 20 0.28 39.79 2.96
N GLU A 21 -0.37 40.12 1.85
CA GLU A 21 -0.68 41.48 1.47
C GLU A 21 -1.99 41.90 2.15
N GLN A 22 -1.99 43.09 2.77
CA GLN A 22 -3.23 43.71 3.24
C GLN A 22 -4.09 44.04 2.02
N SER A 23 -5.32 43.54 2.00
CA SER A 23 -6.22 43.83 0.90
C SER A 23 -6.75 45.26 1.00
N THR A 24 -6.74 45.99 -0.12
CA THR A 24 -7.39 47.30 -0.25
C THR A 24 -8.91 47.21 -0.39
N THR A 25 -9.46 46.00 -0.65
CA THR A 25 -10.89 45.77 -0.94
C THR A 25 -11.52 44.59 -0.18
N ALA A 26 -10.72 43.66 0.33
CA ALA A 26 -11.19 42.50 1.09
C ALA A 26 -10.91 42.66 2.59
N THR A 27 -11.71 41.99 3.42
CA THR A 27 -11.63 42.05 4.88
C THR A 27 -10.47 41.28 5.49
N ALA A 28 -9.72 40.49 4.70
CA ALA A 28 -8.62 39.65 5.18
C ALA A 28 -7.38 39.77 4.29
N SER A 29 -6.20 39.67 4.92
CA SER A 29 -4.91 39.64 4.22
C SER A 29 -4.74 38.35 3.42
N HIS A 30 -4.04 38.41 2.29
CA HIS A 30 -3.92 37.25 1.40
C HIS A 30 -2.58 37.16 0.67
N LEU A 31 -2.25 35.96 0.20
CA LEU A 31 -1.11 35.72 -0.69
C LEU A 31 -1.41 36.16 -2.13
N ASN A 32 -0.40 36.70 -2.82
CA ASN A 32 -0.45 36.98 -4.25
C ASN A 32 -0.62 35.70 -5.08
N SER A 33 -0.86 35.83 -6.39
CA SER A 33 -1.07 34.68 -7.29
C SER A 33 0.08 33.67 -7.31
N ALA A 34 1.34 34.13 -7.29
CA ALA A 34 2.51 33.27 -7.33
C ALA A 34 2.67 32.46 -6.02
N ASP A 35 2.41 33.10 -4.88
CA ASP A 35 2.50 32.47 -3.58
C ASP A 35 1.34 31.49 -3.33
N ARG A 36 0.15 31.78 -3.86
CA ARG A 36 -0.97 30.81 -3.85
C ARG A 36 -0.67 29.55 -4.65
N ALA A 37 -0.08 29.70 -5.83
CA ALA A 37 0.34 28.55 -6.64
C ALA A 37 1.43 27.75 -5.92
N SER A 38 2.37 28.45 -5.29
CA SER A 38 3.45 27.82 -4.51
C SER A 38 2.91 27.07 -3.29
N PHE A 39 1.99 27.67 -2.53
CA PHE A 39 1.33 27.02 -1.40
C PHE A 39 0.64 25.71 -1.85
N LYS A 40 -0.13 25.76 -2.94
CA LYS A 40 -0.80 24.56 -3.49
C LYS A 40 0.19 23.45 -3.84
N ARG A 41 1.27 23.81 -4.54
CA ARG A 41 2.33 22.87 -4.93
C ARG A 41 2.93 22.21 -3.69
N LEU A 42 3.28 22.99 -2.67
CA LEU A 42 3.89 22.52 -1.43
C LEU A 42 2.96 21.54 -0.67
N MET A 43 1.64 21.76 -0.67
CA MET A 43 0.69 20.82 -0.06
C MET A 43 0.67 19.46 -0.78
N LEU A 44 0.68 19.47 -2.13
CA LEU A 44 0.71 18.25 -2.93
C LEU A 44 2.03 17.48 -2.76
N GLU A 45 3.16 18.20 -2.72
CA GLU A 45 4.48 17.62 -2.47
C GLU A 45 4.56 17.00 -1.07
N ALA A 46 4.15 17.73 -0.03
CA ALA A 46 4.14 17.22 1.34
C ALA A 46 3.24 15.98 1.46
N LYS A 47 2.05 15.99 0.86
CA LYS A 47 1.17 14.82 0.80
C LYS A 47 1.84 13.62 0.13
N GLY A 48 2.52 13.84 -1.00
CA GLY A 48 3.25 12.79 -1.72
C GLY A 48 4.37 12.19 -0.89
N ILE A 49 5.18 13.04 -0.26
CA ILE A 49 6.32 12.63 0.58
C ILE A 49 5.82 11.86 1.81
N LEU A 50 4.79 12.34 2.50
CA LEU A 50 4.23 11.66 3.67
C LEU A 50 3.59 10.33 3.30
N GLY A 51 2.88 10.25 2.16
CA GLY A 51 2.34 8.99 1.64
C GLY A 51 3.43 7.96 1.34
N ALA A 52 4.53 8.38 0.71
CA ALA A 52 5.67 7.50 0.44
C ALA A 52 6.39 7.05 1.72
N ALA A 53 6.57 7.96 2.68
CA ALA A 53 7.30 7.68 3.91
C ALA A 53 6.49 6.86 4.93
N LEU A 54 5.18 7.07 5.03
CA LEU A 54 4.33 6.52 6.08
C LEU A 54 3.31 5.47 5.58
N GLY A 55 3.05 5.37 4.28
CA GLY A 55 1.96 4.55 3.75
C GLY A 55 0.60 5.20 4.04
N LEU A 56 -0.37 4.42 4.52
CA LEU A 56 -1.66 4.96 4.97
C LEU A 56 -1.44 5.85 6.20
N ASN A 57 -1.88 7.11 6.13
CA ASN A 57 -1.68 8.11 7.17
C ASN A 57 -2.79 9.15 7.21
N ASP A 58 -2.93 9.83 8.35
CA ASP A 58 -4.00 10.79 8.62
C ASP A 58 -3.72 12.20 8.08
N PHE A 59 -2.52 12.48 7.55
CA PHE A 59 -2.14 13.81 7.04
C PHE A 59 -2.56 14.03 5.58
N GLY A 60 -2.69 12.94 4.81
CA GLY A 60 -2.93 13.03 3.37
C GLY A 60 -4.25 13.69 2.98
N VAL A 61 -5.33 13.43 3.74
CA VAL A 61 -6.65 14.03 3.48
C VAL A 61 -6.67 15.52 3.87
N PRO A 62 -6.25 15.93 5.09
CA PRO A 62 -6.15 17.35 5.45
C PRO A 62 -5.31 18.18 4.46
N LEU A 63 -4.13 17.68 4.06
CA LEU A 63 -3.28 18.38 3.09
C LEU A 63 -3.94 18.48 1.70
N LEU A 64 -4.72 17.48 1.30
CA LEU A 64 -5.50 17.55 0.07
C LEU A 64 -6.63 18.58 0.17
N LEU A 65 -7.31 18.68 1.31
CA LEU A 65 -8.36 19.67 1.53
C LEU A 65 -7.80 21.10 1.45
N MET A 66 -6.57 21.32 1.91
CA MET A 66 -5.87 22.60 1.74
C MET A 66 -5.59 22.98 0.28
N THR A 67 -5.63 22.03 -0.65
CA THR A 67 -5.52 22.29 -2.10
C THR A 67 -6.87 22.60 -2.79
N ASN A 68 -7.97 22.37 -2.06
CA ASN A 68 -9.35 22.39 -2.54
C ASN A 68 -10.27 23.25 -1.66
N LEU A 69 -9.72 24.23 -0.93
CA LEU A 69 -10.52 25.21 -0.21
C LEU A 69 -11.56 25.83 -1.18
N PRO A 70 -12.83 26.00 -0.75
CA PRO A 70 -13.89 26.56 -1.60
C PRO A 70 -13.51 27.99 -2.01
N GLY A 71 -12.86 28.08 -3.17
CA GLY A 71 -12.38 29.33 -3.74
C GLY A 71 -10.90 29.39 -4.08
N TYR A 72 -10.31 28.29 -4.59
CA TYR A 72 -9.10 28.32 -5.44
C TYR A 72 -9.28 29.08 -6.78
N GLY A 73 -10.21 30.02 -6.84
CA GLY A 73 -10.21 31.11 -7.81
C GLY A 73 -9.59 32.36 -7.17
N VAL A 74 -9.56 33.46 -7.92
CA VAL A 74 -9.07 34.76 -7.43
C VAL A 74 -9.71 35.20 -6.09
N LEU A 75 -10.89 34.64 -5.74
CA LEU A 75 -11.83 35.15 -4.76
C LEU A 75 -11.60 34.72 -3.30
N ASN A 76 -11.06 33.52 -2.98
CA ASN A 76 -10.78 33.11 -1.58
C ASN A 76 -9.36 32.51 -1.43
N PRO A 77 -8.33 33.36 -1.39
CA PRO A 77 -6.97 32.93 -1.13
C PRO A 77 -6.81 32.29 0.26
N PRO A 78 -5.81 31.41 0.48
CA PRO A 78 -5.56 30.82 1.79
C PRO A 78 -5.28 31.92 2.82
N SER A 79 -5.92 31.81 3.98
CA SER A 79 -5.71 32.72 5.12
C SER A 79 -4.40 32.40 5.84
N ILE A 80 -3.96 33.32 6.70
CA ILE A 80 -2.79 33.09 7.56
C ILE A 80 -3.02 31.91 8.52
N GLU A 81 -4.25 31.74 9.01
CA GLU A 81 -4.64 30.60 9.85
C GLU A 81 -4.49 29.27 9.10
N GLN A 82 -4.87 29.25 7.82
CA GLN A 82 -4.71 28.07 6.96
C GLN A 82 -3.24 27.79 6.62
N LEU A 83 -2.41 28.83 6.51
CA LEU A 83 -0.95 28.65 6.41
C LEU A 83 -0.40 28.00 7.67
N HIS A 84 -0.80 28.47 8.86
CA HIS A 84 -0.35 27.90 10.13
C HIS A 84 -0.84 26.47 10.32
N GLU A 85 -2.08 26.16 9.95
CA GLU A 85 -2.61 24.80 9.96
C GLU A 85 -1.80 23.88 9.04
N ALA A 86 -1.46 24.35 7.83
CA ALA A 86 -0.63 23.61 6.89
C ALA A 86 0.75 23.30 7.45
N ILE A 87 1.40 24.29 8.07
CA ILE A 87 2.69 24.11 8.75
C ILE A 87 2.56 23.05 9.85
N GLY A 88 1.54 23.16 10.71
CA GLY A 88 1.31 22.22 11.80
C GLY A 88 1.07 20.78 11.33
N LEU A 89 0.31 20.59 10.25
CA LEU A 89 0.10 19.26 9.65
C LEU A 89 1.40 18.64 9.14
N ILE A 90 2.22 19.43 8.43
CA ILE A 90 3.48 18.94 7.85
C ILE A 90 4.50 18.66 8.96
N GLU A 91 4.56 19.49 10.00
CA GLU A 91 5.38 19.25 11.19
C GLU A 91 4.96 17.98 11.94
N GLY A 92 3.66 17.76 12.10
CA GLY A 92 3.11 16.53 12.67
C GLY A 92 3.54 15.29 11.87
N GLY A 93 3.42 15.36 10.53
CA GLY A 93 3.87 14.31 9.62
C GLY A 93 5.38 14.06 9.70
N LEU A 94 6.18 15.12 9.67
CA LEU A 94 7.63 15.07 9.82
C LEU A 94 8.04 14.39 11.13
N ASN A 95 7.39 14.73 12.24
CA ASN A 95 7.64 14.10 13.53
C ASN A 95 7.29 12.61 13.53
N GLN A 96 6.26 12.18 12.79
CA GLN A 96 5.96 10.76 12.62
C GLN A 96 7.00 10.05 11.74
N VAL A 97 7.49 10.70 10.68
CA VAL A 97 8.61 10.19 9.86
C VAL A 97 9.86 10.00 10.72
N ARG A 98 10.24 11.00 11.51
CA ARG A 98 11.38 10.91 12.45
C ARG A 98 11.21 9.77 13.46
N ARG A 99 10.00 9.59 14.01
CA ARG A 99 9.70 8.47 14.91
C ARG A 99 9.85 7.13 14.22
N LYS A 100 9.36 6.99 12.98
CA LYS A 100 9.52 5.77 12.17
C LYS A 100 11.00 5.48 11.91
N ILE A 101 11.79 6.49 11.51
CA ILE A 101 13.24 6.34 11.31
C ILE A 101 13.94 5.92 12.62
N SER A 102 13.57 6.54 13.75
CA SER A 102 14.13 6.21 15.07
C SER A 102 13.74 4.80 15.54
N GLN A 103 12.55 4.32 15.18
CA GLN A 103 12.08 2.96 15.44
C GLN A 103 12.82 1.93 14.57
N VAL A 104 13.11 2.26 13.30
CA VAL A 104 13.91 1.43 12.38
C VAL A 104 15.40 1.42 12.77
N GLY A 105 15.91 2.52 13.32
CA GLY A 105 17.29 2.67 13.79
C GLY A 105 17.57 2.08 15.16
N LYS A 106 16.54 1.72 15.94
CA LYS A 106 16.71 0.79 17.06
C LYS A 106 16.83 -0.61 16.44
N PRO A 107 17.92 -1.36 16.71
CA PRO A 107 17.90 -2.78 16.46
C PRO A 107 16.89 -3.36 17.44
N ASN A 108 15.62 -3.43 17.03
CA ASN A 108 14.72 -4.36 17.64
C ASN A 108 15.36 -5.72 17.35
N GLY A 109 15.92 -6.36 18.36
CA GLY A 109 16.28 -7.78 18.33
C GLY A 109 15.07 -8.70 18.12
N ALA A 110 13.94 -8.16 17.66
CA ALA A 110 12.83 -8.91 17.15
C ALA A 110 13.17 -9.36 15.72
N PRO A 111 13.04 -10.66 15.40
CA PRO A 111 13.26 -11.12 14.04
C PRO A 111 12.33 -10.35 13.09
N SER A 112 12.91 -9.81 12.02
CA SER A 112 12.14 -9.32 10.87
C SER A 112 11.15 -10.41 10.47
N LYS A 113 9.86 -10.05 10.42
CA LYS A 113 8.80 -10.98 10.03
C LYS A 113 9.12 -11.47 8.62
N ALA A 114 9.29 -12.77 8.46
CA ALA A 114 9.56 -13.36 7.15
C ALA A 114 8.46 -12.97 6.16
N ALA A 115 8.85 -12.64 4.93
CA ALA A 115 7.90 -12.32 3.87
C ALA A 115 6.90 -13.47 3.66
N TYR A 116 5.70 -13.15 3.16
CA TYR A 116 4.72 -14.18 2.83
C TYR A 116 5.19 -15.02 1.65
N VAL A 117 5.74 -14.35 0.64
CA VAL A 117 6.36 -14.91 -0.55
C VAL A 117 7.81 -14.47 -0.54
N ASP A 118 8.73 -15.43 -0.68
CA ASP A 118 10.16 -15.13 -0.73
C ASP A 118 10.46 -14.15 -1.89
N PRO A 119 11.18 -13.03 -1.66
CA PRO A 119 11.54 -12.09 -2.71
C PRO A 119 12.26 -12.74 -3.91
N THR A 120 13.04 -13.80 -3.67
CA THR A 120 13.71 -14.59 -4.71
C THR A 120 12.69 -15.22 -5.67
N ARG A 121 11.55 -15.72 -5.16
CA ARG A 121 10.49 -16.28 -5.99
C ARG A 121 9.87 -15.22 -6.90
N ILE A 122 9.64 -14.01 -6.37
CA ILE A 122 9.11 -12.88 -7.14
C ILE A 122 10.10 -12.47 -8.24
N LEU A 123 11.39 -12.43 -7.94
CA LEU A 123 12.44 -12.13 -8.92
C LEU A 123 12.51 -13.18 -10.02
N GLN A 124 12.43 -14.48 -9.68
CA GLN A 124 12.36 -15.55 -10.67
C GLN A 124 11.17 -15.36 -11.61
N LEU A 125 9.98 -15.11 -11.09
CA LEU A 125 8.78 -14.86 -11.89
C LEU A 125 8.91 -13.62 -12.78
N ARG A 126 9.51 -12.53 -12.27
CA ARG A 126 9.80 -11.32 -13.06
C ARG A 126 10.79 -11.55 -14.20
N SER A 127 11.70 -12.51 -14.05
CA SER A 127 12.75 -12.79 -15.03
C SER A 127 12.30 -13.66 -16.20
N ILE A 128 11.15 -14.34 -16.07
CA ILE A 128 10.59 -15.22 -17.10
C ILE A 128 10.18 -14.40 -18.32
N LYS A 129 10.69 -14.79 -19.49
CA LYS A 129 10.25 -14.27 -20.79
C LYS A 129 9.37 -15.30 -21.47
N SER A 130 8.05 -15.17 -21.29
CA SER A 130 7.08 -16.02 -21.98
C SER A 130 6.37 -15.24 -23.09
N HIS A 131 6.22 -15.86 -24.26
CA HIS A 131 5.38 -15.31 -25.34
C HIS A 131 3.90 -15.68 -25.19
N GLN A 132 3.58 -16.65 -24.32
CA GLN A 132 2.22 -17.14 -24.12
C GLN A 132 1.53 -16.51 -22.91
N TRP A 133 2.30 -16.15 -21.87
CA TRP A 133 1.74 -15.70 -20.59
C TRP A 133 2.35 -14.39 -20.12
N ASP A 134 1.50 -13.40 -19.78
CA ASP A 134 1.91 -12.17 -19.10
C ASP A 134 1.78 -12.34 -17.58
N LEU A 135 2.91 -12.37 -16.88
CA LEU A 135 2.98 -12.58 -15.43
C LEU A 135 2.86 -11.31 -14.60
N LYS A 136 2.71 -10.11 -15.20
CA LYS A 136 2.69 -8.84 -14.45
C LYS A 136 1.63 -8.82 -13.35
N ARG A 137 0.42 -9.35 -13.64
CA ARG A 137 -0.65 -9.42 -12.65
C ARG A 137 -0.30 -10.37 -11.50
N LEU A 138 0.22 -11.56 -11.80
CA LEU A 138 0.64 -12.52 -10.79
C LEU A 138 1.71 -11.91 -9.88
N VAL A 139 2.76 -11.34 -10.47
CA VAL A 139 3.85 -10.66 -9.74
C VAL A 139 3.29 -9.56 -8.84
N ARG A 140 2.39 -8.73 -9.35
CA ARG A 140 1.81 -7.63 -8.58
C ARG A 140 1.00 -8.14 -7.37
N LEU A 141 0.21 -9.20 -7.54
CA LEU A 141 -0.55 -9.81 -6.44
C LEU A 141 0.38 -10.35 -5.34
N LEU A 142 1.53 -10.94 -5.69
CA LEU A 142 2.50 -11.45 -4.71
C LEU A 142 3.18 -10.33 -3.92
N GLU A 143 3.46 -9.20 -4.56
CA GLU A 143 4.01 -8.01 -3.89
C GLU A 143 3.02 -7.37 -2.94
N GLU A 144 1.76 -7.25 -3.38
CA GLU A 144 0.67 -6.77 -2.53
C GLU A 144 0.42 -7.71 -1.35
N LEU A 145 0.54 -9.02 -1.55
CA LEU A 145 0.44 -10.02 -0.48
C LEU A 145 1.56 -9.87 0.56
N ASN A 146 2.79 -9.61 0.13
CA ASN A 146 3.89 -9.33 1.05
C ASN A 146 3.64 -8.07 1.87
N SER A 147 3.16 -6.99 1.24
CA SER A 147 2.79 -5.76 1.95
C SER A 147 1.63 -6.00 2.94
N ALA A 148 0.59 -6.72 2.52
CA ALA A 148 -0.52 -7.08 3.40
C ALA A 148 -0.06 -7.88 4.63
N HIS A 149 0.87 -8.83 4.44
CA HIS A 149 1.41 -9.64 5.53
C HIS A 149 2.28 -8.83 6.50
N GLU A 150 3.12 -7.94 5.97
CA GLU A 150 3.96 -7.02 6.74
C GLU A 150 3.11 -6.14 7.67
N HIS A 151 1.97 -5.65 7.18
CA HIS A 151 1.05 -4.78 7.90
C HIS A 151 -0.08 -5.53 8.63
N GLU A 152 0.02 -6.86 8.76
CA GLU A 152 -0.95 -7.70 9.50
C GLU A 152 -2.40 -7.63 8.96
N LEU A 153 -2.55 -7.34 7.68
CA LEU A 153 -3.83 -7.28 6.98
C LEU A 153 -4.30 -8.70 6.64
N HIS A 154 -4.75 -9.46 7.64
CA HIS A 154 -5.04 -10.89 7.52
C HIS A 154 -6.18 -11.22 6.54
N MET A 155 -7.26 -10.44 6.54
CA MET A 155 -8.36 -10.61 5.58
C MET A 155 -7.87 -10.39 4.15
N ALA A 156 -7.13 -9.29 3.91
CA ALA A 156 -6.55 -9.00 2.62
C ALA A 156 -5.55 -10.08 2.17
N SER A 157 -4.75 -10.60 3.10
CA SER A 157 -3.81 -11.70 2.82
C SER A 157 -4.56 -12.94 2.29
N ALA A 158 -5.64 -13.36 2.95
CA ALA A 158 -6.45 -14.50 2.48
C ALA A 158 -7.05 -14.25 1.09
N MET A 159 -7.58 -13.05 0.84
CA MET A 159 -8.15 -12.66 -0.45
C MET A 159 -7.11 -12.63 -1.57
N LEU A 160 -5.89 -12.15 -1.27
CA LEU A 160 -4.80 -12.08 -2.25
C LEU A 160 -4.26 -13.47 -2.61
N VAL A 161 -4.09 -14.37 -1.63
CA VAL A 161 -3.70 -15.76 -1.94
C VAL A 161 -4.80 -16.45 -2.77
N ARG A 162 -6.07 -16.22 -2.46
CA ARG A 162 -7.20 -16.71 -3.26
C ARG A 162 -7.16 -16.19 -4.70
N ALA A 163 -6.90 -14.90 -4.88
CA ALA A 163 -6.75 -14.29 -6.20
C ALA A 163 -5.59 -14.90 -6.98
N VAL A 164 -4.43 -15.12 -6.35
CA VAL A 164 -3.29 -15.82 -6.97
C VAL A 164 -3.72 -17.19 -7.49
N VAL A 165 -4.38 -17.98 -6.65
CA VAL A 165 -4.87 -19.32 -6.96
C VAL A 165 -5.88 -19.33 -8.12
N ASP A 166 -6.69 -18.28 -8.29
CA ASP A 166 -7.63 -18.17 -9.41
C ASP A 166 -6.97 -17.74 -10.73
N HIS A 167 -5.82 -17.06 -10.68
CA HIS A 167 -5.14 -16.57 -11.89
C HIS A 167 -4.14 -17.56 -12.50
N VAL A 168 -3.66 -18.52 -11.71
CA VAL A 168 -2.63 -19.49 -12.12
C VAL A 168 -3.10 -20.65 -13.04
N PRO A 169 -4.36 -21.16 -13.00
CA PRO A 169 -4.75 -22.38 -13.72
C PRO A 169 -4.40 -22.43 -15.23
N PRO A 170 -4.52 -21.33 -16.01
CA PRO A 170 -4.17 -21.38 -17.43
C PRO A 170 -2.73 -21.82 -17.72
N ILE A 171 -1.78 -21.48 -16.84
CA ILE A 171 -0.36 -21.90 -16.96
C ILE A 171 -0.23 -23.44 -16.90
N PHE A 172 -1.16 -24.10 -16.21
CA PHE A 172 -1.22 -25.56 -16.06
C PHE A 172 -2.10 -26.23 -17.12
N ASN A 173 -2.59 -25.48 -18.13
CA ASN A 173 -3.62 -25.93 -19.07
C ASN A 173 -4.92 -26.40 -18.40
N ALA A 174 -5.24 -25.81 -17.24
CA ALA A 174 -6.43 -26.11 -16.45
C ALA A 174 -7.42 -24.95 -16.50
N LYS A 175 -8.73 -25.24 -16.43
CA LYS A 175 -9.79 -24.23 -16.46
C LYS A 175 -9.97 -23.53 -15.13
N ASN A 176 -9.68 -24.23 -14.04
CA ASN A 176 -9.85 -23.75 -12.67
C ASN A 176 -8.82 -24.43 -11.77
N PHE A 177 -8.71 -23.93 -10.54
CA PHE A 177 -7.70 -24.45 -9.62
C PHE A 177 -8.01 -25.85 -9.09
N SER A 178 -9.29 -26.26 -9.04
CA SER A 178 -9.63 -27.64 -8.67
C SER A 178 -9.10 -28.64 -9.69
N GLU A 179 -9.08 -28.30 -10.99
CA GLU A 179 -8.42 -29.13 -12.01
C GLU A 179 -6.90 -29.19 -11.79
N VAL A 180 -6.24 -28.09 -11.40
CA VAL A 180 -4.82 -28.11 -11.01
C VAL A 180 -4.59 -29.05 -9.83
N ALA A 181 -5.41 -28.96 -8.78
CA ALA A 181 -5.25 -29.75 -7.56
C ALA A 181 -5.52 -31.25 -7.75
N ASN A 182 -6.40 -31.62 -8.68
CA ASN A 182 -6.87 -33.01 -8.84
C ASN A 182 -6.30 -33.72 -10.08
N ASN A 183 -6.03 -33.00 -11.16
CA ASN A 183 -5.77 -33.59 -12.48
C ASN A 183 -4.37 -33.30 -13.03
N TYR A 184 -3.66 -32.31 -12.46
CA TYR A 184 -2.30 -32.02 -12.89
C TYR A 184 -1.37 -33.21 -12.58
N PRO A 185 -0.63 -33.74 -13.58
CA PRO A 185 0.24 -34.90 -13.38
C PRO A 185 1.50 -34.51 -12.60
N ALA A 186 1.39 -34.48 -11.29
CA ALA A 186 2.45 -34.13 -10.36
C ALA A 186 2.64 -35.18 -9.25
N PRO A 187 3.78 -35.16 -8.54
CA PRO A 187 3.97 -35.98 -7.37
C PRO A 187 2.86 -35.74 -6.34
N ARG A 188 2.52 -36.80 -5.59
CA ARG A 188 1.46 -36.75 -4.56
C ARG A 188 1.63 -35.59 -3.57
N SER A 189 2.87 -35.27 -3.18
CA SER A 189 3.17 -34.16 -2.29
C SER A 189 2.74 -32.80 -2.84
N PHE A 190 2.92 -32.56 -4.15
CA PHE A 190 2.41 -31.36 -4.81
C PHE A 190 0.89 -31.33 -4.78
N SER A 191 0.24 -32.42 -5.19
CA SER A 191 -1.23 -32.51 -5.21
C SER A 191 -1.84 -32.28 -3.82
N ASP A 192 -1.22 -32.80 -2.76
CA ASP A 192 -1.69 -32.60 -1.38
C ASP A 192 -1.62 -31.11 -0.96
N GLN A 193 -0.54 -30.40 -1.33
CA GLN A 193 -0.43 -28.96 -1.10
C GLN A 193 -1.47 -28.16 -1.92
N MET A 194 -1.70 -28.55 -3.18
CA MET A 194 -2.70 -27.87 -4.02
C MET A 194 -4.12 -28.12 -3.50
N ARG A 195 -4.42 -29.31 -2.97
CA ARG A 195 -5.69 -29.59 -2.29
C ARG A 195 -5.87 -28.68 -1.07
N GLN A 196 -4.82 -28.43 -0.28
CA GLN A 196 -4.89 -27.49 0.85
C GLN A 196 -5.27 -26.07 0.39
N LEU A 197 -4.69 -25.58 -0.71
CA LEU A 197 -5.05 -24.29 -1.30
C LEU A 197 -6.47 -24.28 -1.89
N ASP A 198 -6.88 -25.39 -2.51
CA ASP A 198 -8.19 -25.50 -3.16
C ASP A 198 -9.34 -25.59 -2.14
N THR A 199 -9.13 -26.29 -1.02
CA THR A 199 -10.19 -26.53 -0.03
C THR A 199 -10.13 -25.58 1.14
N SER A 200 -8.98 -25.45 1.80
CA SER A 200 -8.89 -24.74 3.07
C SER A 200 -8.80 -23.24 2.85
N LEU A 201 -7.84 -22.80 2.02
CA LEU A 201 -7.70 -21.38 1.69
C LEU A 201 -8.98 -20.82 1.06
N ARG A 202 -9.55 -21.51 0.07
CA ARG A 202 -10.78 -21.04 -0.60
C ARG A 202 -11.90 -20.76 0.41
N LYS A 203 -12.18 -21.71 1.31
CA LYS A 203 -13.23 -21.56 2.33
C LYS A 203 -12.94 -20.41 3.29
N ILE A 204 -11.68 -20.24 3.71
CA ILE A 204 -11.29 -19.15 4.61
C ILE A 204 -11.44 -17.80 3.92
N ALA A 205 -10.96 -17.66 2.68
CA ALA A 205 -11.11 -16.43 1.90
C ALA A 205 -12.58 -16.11 1.65
N ASP A 206 -13.38 -17.08 1.21
CA ASP A 206 -14.81 -16.89 0.94
C ASP A 206 -15.59 -16.50 2.20
N MET A 207 -15.23 -17.06 3.36
CA MET A 207 -15.81 -16.69 4.64
C MET A 207 -15.58 -15.20 4.94
N HIS A 208 -14.36 -14.69 4.76
CA HIS A 208 -14.06 -13.28 5.01
C HIS A 208 -14.51 -12.33 3.90
N LEU A 209 -14.79 -12.84 2.70
CA LEU A 209 -15.25 -12.04 1.56
C LEU A 209 -16.77 -11.90 1.50
N HIS A 210 -17.51 -12.96 1.85
CA HIS A 210 -18.96 -13.02 1.63
C HIS A 210 -19.79 -12.96 2.92
N GLN A 211 -19.19 -13.13 4.10
CA GLN A 211 -19.95 -13.13 5.35
C GLN A 211 -20.48 -11.71 5.65
N PRO A 212 -21.81 -11.55 5.86
CA PRO A 212 -22.37 -10.28 6.31
C PRO A 212 -21.99 -9.95 7.76
N VAL A 213 -22.02 -8.66 8.10
CA VAL A 213 -21.74 -8.15 9.45
C VAL A 213 -22.63 -8.83 10.51
N ARG A 214 -22.03 -9.25 11.62
CA ARG A 214 -22.74 -9.90 12.75
C ARG A 214 -22.67 -9.10 14.05
N LYS A 215 -23.47 -9.49 15.04
CA LYS A 215 -23.47 -8.88 16.40
C LYS A 215 -22.12 -8.95 17.11
N ALA A 216 -21.35 -9.99 16.84
CA ALA A 216 -20.00 -10.20 17.35
C ALA A 216 -19.19 -10.94 16.30
N GLU A 217 -17.95 -10.51 16.09
CA GLU A 217 -17.06 -11.05 15.07
C GLU A 217 -15.72 -11.46 15.69
N ALA A 218 -15.18 -12.56 15.18
CA ALA A 218 -13.80 -12.95 15.40
C ALA A 218 -13.06 -12.75 14.08
N LEU A 219 -12.14 -11.79 14.04
CA LEU A 219 -11.32 -11.51 12.86
C LEU A 219 -10.21 -12.55 12.72
N PRO A 220 -9.74 -12.82 11.49
CA PRO A 220 -8.71 -13.82 11.31
C PRO A 220 -7.38 -13.37 11.92
N LEU A 221 -6.68 -14.34 12.50
CA LEU A 221 -5.30 -14.18 12.94
C LEU A 221 -4.33 -14.82 11.92
N ALA A 222 -3.05 -14.48 12.02
CA ALA A 222 -2.01 -14.98 11.13
C ALA A 222 -2.08 -16.50 10.83
N PRO A 223 -2.27 -17.41 11.80
CA PRO A 223 -2.28 -18.85 11.53
C PRO A 223 -3.43 -19.31 10.63
N GLN A 224 -4.57 -18.62 10.64
CA GLN A 224 -5.72 -18.98 9.81
C GLN A 224 -5.50 -18.65 8.33
N VAL A 225 -4.59 -17.71 8.05
CA VAL A 225 -4.33 -17.22 6.69
C VAL A 225 -2.91 -17.53 6.22
N ASP A 226 -2.21 -18.42 6.93
CA ASP A 226 -0.83 -18.83 6.61
C ASP A 226 -0.83 -20.06 5.69
N PHE A 227 -0.64 -19.80 4.40
CA PHE A 227 -0.51 -20.79 3.33
C PHE A 227 0.83 -20.68 2.62
N ARG A 228 1.84 -20.06 3.26
CA ARG A 228 3.14 -19.72 2.64
C ARG A 228 3.84 -20.93 2.01
N GLY A 229 3.88 -22.05 2.72
CA GLY A 229 4.50 -23.28 2.22
C GLY A 229 3.81 -23.84 0.97
N ALA A 230 2.49 -23.98 1.02
CA ALA A 230 1.70 -24.48 -0.12
C ALA A 230 1.77 -23.53 -1.32
N LEU A 231 1.75 -22.22 -1.07
CA LEU A 231 1.87 -21.19 -2.11
C LEU A 231 3.25 -21.20 -2.77
N ASP A 232 4.35 -21.32 -2.01
CA ASP A 232 5.68 -21.40 -2.62
C ASP A 232 5.83 -22.66 -3.48
N VAL A 233 5.26 -23.80 -3.07
CA VAL A 233 5.21 -25.02 -3.89
C VAL A 233 4.50 -24.76 -5.22
N LEU A 234 3.34 -24.09 -5.21
CA LEU A 234 2.63 -23.69 -6.44
C LEU A 234 3.51 -22.79 -7.33
N LEU A 235 4.09 -21.74 -6.76
CA LEU A 235 4.88 -20.76 -7.51
C LEU A 235 6.18 -21.36 -8.04
N SER A 236 6.77 -22.32 -7.33
CA SER A 236 7.94 -23.06 -7.80
C SER A 236 7.63 -23.86 -9.06
N GLU A 237 6.45 -24.46 -9.13
CA GLU A 237 6.00 -25.22 -10.28
C GLU A 237 5.63 -24.31 -11.46
N VAL A 238 5.04 -23.14 -11.19
CA VAL A 238 4.85 -22.08 -12.20
C VAL A 238 6.18 -21.67 -12.81
N VAL A 239 7.21 -21.44 -11.99
CA VAL A 239 8.55 -21.10 -12.48
C VAL A 239 9.10 -22.24 -13.35
N ARG A 240 9.01 -23.50 -12.89
CA ARG A 240 9.48 -24.67 -13.64
C ARG A 240 8.80 -24.84 -15.00
N LEU A 241 7.50 -24.56 -15.10
CA LEU A 241 6.72 -24.71 -16.33
C LEU A 241 7.02 -23.65 -17.39
N LEU A 242 7.54 -22.50 -16.97
CA LEU A 242 7.71 -21.32 -17.83
C LEU A 242 9.19 -20.96 -18.08
N GLN A 243 10.12 -21.71 -17.48
CA GLN A 243 11.56 -21.61 -17.74
C GLN A 243 11.99 -22.43 -18.95
#